data_AF-A0A5Q4DSK8-F1
#
_entry.id   AF-A0A5Q4DSK8-F1
#
_cell.length_a   1.000
_cell.length_b   1.000
_cell.length_c   1.000
_cell.angle_alpha   90.00
_cell.angle_beta   90.00
_cell.angle_gamma   90.00
#
_symmetry.space_group_name_H-M   'P 1'
#
loop_
_entity.id
_entity.type
_entity.pdbx_description
1 polymer ?
#
loop_
_entity_poly.entity_id
_entity_poly.type
_entity_poly.pdbx_seq_one_letter_code
_entity_poly.pdbx_strand_id
1 'polypeptide(L)'
;MSDFLTKPITDAKIPVGRSVANAFEWLQDTFITAFDGLEAGLRGIIGLLASALQTPHPFAVIAGFCAITWVLQRKLVPVAIVAACALFALNQGYWVLTMQTLTLVIASCIVCMGVGVPLGIYAAHHRRFYRALTPVLDLMQTLPVFVYLIPVLVLFGLGMVPGLVATVIFAMPASIRLTELGIRS
;
A
#
# COMPACT_ATOMS: atom_id res chain seq x y z
N MET A 1 -19.62 -46.74 -0.76
CA MET A 1 -18.79 -47.11 -1.95
C MET A 1 -17.95 -45.95 -2.49
N SER A 2 -18.07 -44.73 -1.94
CA SER A 2 -17.23 -43.57 -2.27
C SER A 2 -15.89 -43.52 -1.51
N ASP A 3 -15.80 -44.13 -0.32
CA ASP A 3 -14.65 -43.98 0.60
C ASP A 3 -13.35 -44.66 0.15
N PHE A 4 -13.42 -45.72 -0.67
CA PHE A 4 -12.21 -46.44 -1.11
C PHE A 4 -11.46 -45.70 -2.23
N LEU A 5 -12.18 -44.90 -3.03
CA LEU A 5 -11.61 -44.13 -4.13
C LEU A 5 -11.08 -42.77 -3.67
N THR A 6 -11.69 -42.16 -2.65
CA THR A 6 -11.24 -40.85 -2.12
C THR A 6 -10.15 -40.95 -1.05
N LYS A 7 -10.03 -42.06 -0.32
CA LYS A 7 -8.97 -42.29 0.69
C LYS A 7 -7.54 -42.02 0.18
N PRO A 8 -7.08 -42.61 -0.94
CA PRO A 8 -5.70 -42.42 -1.40
C PRO A 8 -5.38 -40.96 -1.78
N ILE A 9 -6.38 -40.19 -2.21
CA ILE A 9 -6.22 -38.77 -2.54
C ILE A 9 -6.28 -37.88 -1.28
N THR A 10 -7.08 -38.28 -0.29
CA THR A 10 -7.27 -37.52 0.95
C THR A 10 -6.13 -37.71 1.95
N ASP A 11 -5.45 -38.86 1.90
CA ASP A 11 -4.30 -39.18 2.76
C ASP A 11 -2.98 -38.63 2.19
N ALA A 12 -2.86 -38.48 0.86
CA ALA A 12 -1.70 -37.90 0.19
C ALA A 12 -1.83 -36.38 -0.03
N LYS A 13 -2.14 -35.63 1.04
CA LYS A 13 -2.21 -34.16 0.95
C LYS A 13 -0.83 -33.59 0.62
N ILE A 14 -0.73 -32.90 -0.51
CA ILE A 14 0.45 -32.11 -0.84
C ILE A 14 0.63 -31.07 0.26
N PRO A 15 1.80 -31.02 0.94
CA PRO A 15 2.02 -30.14 2.08
C PRO A 15 2.31 -28.72 1.60
N VAL A 16 1.37 -28.09 0.89
CA VAL A 16 1.49 -26.73 0.36
C VAL A 16 1.77 -25.74 1.49
N GLY A 17 1.06 -25.86 2.62
CA GLY A 17 1.26 -24.99 3.79
C GLY A 17 2.69 -25.05 4.35
N ARG A 18 3.25 -26.26 4.54
CA ARG A 18 4.63 -26.41 5.03
C ARG A 18 5.66 -25.95 4.00
N SER A 19 5.42 -26.24 2.72
CA SER A 19 6.32 -25.84 1.65
C SER A 19 6.39 -24.32 1.52
N VAL A 20 5.24 -23.64 1.61
CA VAL A 20 5.15 -22.17 1.60
C VAL A 20 5.79 -21.56 2.85
N ALA A 21 5.55 -22.13 4.03
CA ALA A 21 6.17 -21.68 5.28
C ALA A 21 7.70 -21.76 5.21
N ASN A 22 8.26 -22.92 4.83
CA ASN A 22 9.69 -23.12 4.69
C ASN A 22 10.32 -22.19 3.63
N ALA A 23 9.61 -21.95 2.51
CA ALA A 23 10.06 -21.02 1.49
C ALA A 23 10.09 -19.57 2.01
N PHE A 24 9.12 -19.20 2.85
CA PHE A 24 9.03 -17.88 3.45
C PHE A 24 10.10 -17.65 4.53
N GLU A 25 10.40 -18.67 5.32
CA GLU A 25 11.52 -18.66 6.28
C GLU A 25 12.86 -18.51 5.55
N TRP A 26 13.11 -19.31 4.50
CA TRP A 26 14.32 -19.18 3.70
C TRP A 26 14.47 -17.79 3.05
N LEU A 27 13.37 -17.23 2.54
CA LEU A 27 13.36 -15.91 1.94
C LEU A 27 13.66 -14.81 2.96
N GLN A 28 13.12 -14.93 4.18
CA GLN A 28 13.43 -14.04 5.30
C GLN A 28 14.91 -14.10 5.65
N ASP A 29 15.44 -15.29 5.91
CA ASP A 29 16.83 -15.46 6.34
C ASP A 29 17.82 -14.96 5.27
N THR A 30 17.48 -15.11 3.99
CA THR A 30 18.35 -14.69 2.88
C THR A 30 18.30 -13.18 2.63
N PHE A 31 17.12 -12.55 2.73
CA PHE A 31 16.92 -11.15 2.34
C PHE A 31 16.68 -10.20 3.52
N ILE A 32 16.93 -10.63 4.75
CA ILE A 32 16.66 -9.85 5.98
C ILE A 32 17.20 -8.42 5.90
N THR A 33 18.45 -8.23 5.48
CA THR A 33 19.06 -6.89 5.36
C THR A 33 18.35 -6.01 4.34
N ALA A 34 17.85 -6.59 3.24
CA ALA A 34 17.10 -5.86 2.24
C ALA A 34 15.71 -5.45 2.76
N PHE A 35 15.03 -6.36 3.48
CA PHE A 35 13.74 -6.07 4.11
C PHE A 35 13.88 -5.03 5.23
N ASP A 36 14.89 -5.13 6.09
CA ASP A 36 15.18 -4.15 7.14
C ASP A 36 15.48 -2.77 6.55
N GLY A 37 16.29 -2.71 5.49
CA GLY A 37 16.60 -1.47 4.78
C GLY A 37 15.36 -0.84 4.15
N LEU A 38 14.50 -1.66 3.53
CA LEU A 38 13.22 -1.22 2.99
C LEU A 38 12.29 -0.72 4.11
N GLU A 39 12.18 -1.45 5.21
CA GLU A 39 11.37 -1.07 6.37
C GLU A 39 11.82 0.28 6.91
N ALA A 40 13.13 0.45 7.14
CA ALA A 40 13.70 1.70 7.61
C ALA A 40 13.39 2.87 6.67
N GLY A 41 13.47 2.64 5.35
CA GLY A 41 13.10 3.63 4.33
C GLY A 41 11.62 4.01 4.39
N LEU A 42 10.72 3.02 4.43
CA LEU A 42 9.27 3.24 4.52
C LEU A 42 8.89 3.93 5.83
N ARG A 43 9.48 3.50 6.95
CA ARG A 43 9.30 4.10 8.27
C ARG A 43 9.83 5.53 8.30
N GLY A 44 10.93 5.80 7.62
CA GLY A 44 11.48 7.14 7.43
C GLY A 44 10.49 8.07 6.71
N ILE A 45 9.94 7.63 5.57
CA ILE A 45 8.94 8.41 4.82
C ILE A 45 7.70 8.67 5.69
N ILE A 46 7.18 7.63 6.36
CA ILE A 46 6.03 7.76 7.27
C ILE A 46 6.35 8.75 8.39
N GLY A 47 7.53 8.63 9.03
CA GLY A 47 7.95 9.50 10.12
C GLY A 47 8.09 10.96 9.70
N LEU A 48 8.69 11.21 8.54
CA LEU A 48 8.82 12.55 7.97
C LEU A 48 7.45 13.18 7.70
N LEU A 49 6.56 12.47 7.03
CA LEU A 49 5.21 12.95 6.74
C LEU A 49 4.40 13.14 8.02
N ALA A 50 4.41 12.15 8.93
CA ALA A 50 3.74 12.26 10.22
C ALA A 50 4.24 13.48 11.00
N SER A 51 5.55 13.71 11.03
CA SER A 51 6.13 14.88 11.69
C SER A 51 5.66 16.18 11.05
N ALA A 52 5.63 16.26 9.72
CA ALA A 52 5.17 17.45 9.00
C ALA A 52 3.68 17.76 9.24
N LEU A 53 2.84 16.73 9.41
CA LEU A 53 1.40 16.89 9.64
C LEU A 53 1.02 17.00 11.13
N GLN A 54 1.80 16.45 12.06
CA GLN A 54 1.43 16.36 13.48
C GLN A 54 2.24 17.29 14.39
N THR A 55 3.45 17.69 14.02
CA THR A 55 4.24 18.62 14.84
C THR A 55 3.68 20.05 14.86
N PRO A 56 3.14 20.61 13.75
CA PRO A 56 2.55 21.93 13.79
C PRO A 56 1.23 21.92 14.55
N HIS A 57 0.85 23.06 15.11
CA HIS A 57 -0.44 23.22 15.78
C HIS A 57 -1.58 22.86 14.79
N PRO A 58 -2.64 22.14 15.21
CA PRO A 58 -3.71 21.70 14.31
C PRO A 58 -4.31 22.81 13.44
N PHE A 59 -4.55 24.00 14.02
CA PHE A 59 -5.04 25.16 13.25
C PHE A 59 -4.09 25.61 12.14
N ALA A 60 -2.76 25.48 12.29
CA ALA A 60 -1.80 25.79 11.24
C ALA A 60 -1.91 24.80 10.07
N VAL A 61 -2.11 23.53 10.37
CA VAL A 61 -2.33 22.47 9.36
C VAL A 61 -3.65 22.70 8.62
N ILE A 62 -4.73 23.02 9.34
CA ILE A 62 -6.03 23.37 8.74
C ILE A 62 -5.88 24.58 7.81
N ALA A 63 -5.23 25.64 8.30
CA ALA A 63 -4.97 26.83 7.49
C ALA A 63 -4.15 26.49 6.23
N GLY A 64 -3.16 25.60 6.34
CA GLY A 64 -2.39 25.08 5.21
C GLY A 64 -3.26 24.39 4.17
N PHE A 65 -4.13 23.45 4.58
CA PHE A 65 -5.06 22.78 3.66
C PHE A 65 -6.07 23.75 3.03
N CYS A 66 -6.59 24.71 3.80
CA CYS A 66 -7.46 25.76 3.27
C CYS A 66 -6.74 26.63 2.24
N ALA A 67 -5.48 27.01 2.48
CA ALA A 67 -4.67 27.78 1.56
C ALA A 67 -4.41 27.01 0.25
N ILE A 68 -4.04 25.72 0.34
CA ILE A 68 -3.85 24.85 -0.83
C ILE A 68 -5.16 24.76 -1.64
N THR A 69 -6.28 24.53 -0.96
CA THR A 69 -7.60 24.43 -1.59
C THR A 69 -7.98 25.73 -2.30
N TRP A 70 -7.72 26.87 -1.66
CA TRP A 70 -7.97 28.19 -2.23
C TRP A 70 -7.12 28.45 -3.48
N VAL A 71 -5.82 28.15 -3.42
CA VAL A 71 -4.90 28.36 -4.55
C VAL A 71 -5.31 27.54 -5.76
N LEU A 72 -5.72 26.29 -5.57
CA LEU A 72 -6.10 25.36 -6.65
C LEU A 72 -7.49 25.65 -7.22
N GLN A 73 -8.46 25.99 -6.40
CA GLN A 73 -9.87 26.08 -6.82
C GLN A 73 -10.42 27.50 -6.94
N ARG A 74 -9.80 28.48 -6.24
CA ARG A 74 -10.18 29.91 -6.21
C ARG A 74 -11.65 30.17 -5.85
N LYS A 75 -12.28 29.22 -5.14
CA LYS A 75 -13.68 29.26 -4.71
C LYS A 75 -13.75 29.11 -3.19
N LEU A 76 -14.66 29.85 -2.55
CA LEU A 76 -14.82 29.83 -1.09
C LEU A 76 -15.54 28.57 -0.59
N VAL A 77 -16.48 28.03 -1.36
CA VAL A 77 -17.29 26.87 -0.94
C VAL A 77 -16.43 25.65 -0.59
N PRO A 78 -15.46 25.22 -1.43
CA PRO A 78 -14.64 24.06 -1.10
C PRO A 78 -13.67 24.30 0.06
N VAL A 79 -13.17 25.52 0.21
CA VAL A 79 -12.34 25.92 1.36
C VAL A 79 -13.14 25.81 2.66
N ALA A 80 -14.40 26.25 2.66
CA ALA A 80 -15.30 26.13 3.80
C ALA A 80 -15.59 24.66 4.14
N ILE A 81 -15.77 23.80 3.14
CA ILE A 81 -15.98 22.35 3.34
C ILE A 81 -14.74 21.72 3.99
N VAL A 82 -13.54 21.98 3.46
CA VAL A 82 -12.28 21.46 4.04
C VAL A 82 -12.09 21.92 5.48
N ALA A 83 -12.33 23.22 5.75
CA ALA A 83 -12.25 23.76 7.10
C ALA A 83 -13.26 23.09 8.04
N ALA A 84 -14.53 22.96 7.62
CA ALA A 84 -15.58 22.35 8.42
C ALA A 84 -15.29 20.89 8.76
N CYS A 85 -14.84 20.08 7.78
CA CYS A 85 -14.47 18.69 8.00
C CYS A 85 -13.28 18.55 8.95
N ALA A 86 -12.25 19.37 8.76
CA ALA A 86 -11.05 19.31 9.60
C ALA A 86 -11.31 19.77 11.05
N LEU A 87 -12.11 20.84 11.22
CA LEU A 87 -12.57 21.29 12.54
C LEU A 87 -13.48 20.26 13.20
N PHE A 88 -14.34 19.58 12.44
CA PHE A 88 -15.17 18.50 12.96
C PHE A 88 -14.32 17.33 13.45
N ALA A 89 -13.34 16.86 12.68
CA ALA A 89 -12.42 15.80 13.09
C ALA A 89 -11.65 16.17 14.37
N LEU A 90 -11.25 17.45 14.51
CA LEU A 90 -10.63 17.98 15.72
C LEU A 90 -11.60 17.98 16.91
N ASN A 91 -12.83 18.45 16.70
CA ASN A 91 -13.88 18.48 17.73
C ASN A 91 -14.25 17.08 18.23
N GLN A 92 -14.18 16.06 17.37
CA GLN A 92 -14.44 14.66 17.74
C GLN A 92 -13.23 13.97 18.40
N GLY A 93 -12.08 14.63 18.55
CA GLY A 93 -10.88 14.05 19.15
C GLY A 93 -10.13 13.06 18.24
N TYR A 94 -10.51 12.95 16.96
CA TYR A 94 -9.90 12.02 15.99
C TYR A 94 -8.78 12.67 15.16
N TRP A 95 -8.27 13.83 15.57
CA TRP A 95 -7.24 14.56 14.83
C TRP A 95 -5.99 13.70 14.56
N VAL A 96 -5.44 13.08 15.62
CA VAL A 96 -4.21 12.26 15.50
C VAL A 96 -4.44 11.07 14.58
N LEU A 97 -5.55 10.32 14.77
CA LEU A 97 -5.87 9.17 13.92
C LEU A 97 -6.08 9.59 12.45
N THR A 98 -6.72 10.74 12.22
CA THR A 98 -6.94 11.29 10.87
C THR A 98 -5.62 11.68 10.20
N MET A 99 -4.68 12.28 10.94
CA MET A 99 -3.36 12.60 10.41
C MET A 99 -2.52 11.34 10.15
N GLN A 100 -2.67 10.28 10.96
CA GLN A 100 -2.02 8.98 10.72
C GLN A 100 -2.54 8.32 9.44
N THR A 101 -3.87 8.28 9.23
CA THR A 101 -4.44 7.73 8.00
C THR A 101 -4.04 8.55 6.77
N LEU A 102 -4.06 9.88 6.87
CA LEU A 102 -3.61 10.75 5.79
C LEU A 102 -2.12 10.54 5.47
N THR A 103 -1.28 10.40 6.50
CA THR A 103 0.15 10.08 6.34
C THR A 103 0.34 8.76 5.59
N LEU A 104 -0.38 7.70 5.99
CA LEU A 104 -0.33 6.39 5.34
C LEU A 104 -0.75 6.47 3.87
N VAL A 105 -1.82 7.20 3.55
CA VAL A 105 -2.31 7.37 2.19
C VAL A 105 -1.30 8.13 1.33
N ILE A 106 -0.76 9.25 1.82
CA ILE A 106 0.25 10.05 1.09
C ILE A 106 1.52 9.22 0.87
N ALA A 107 2.03 8.57 1.90
CA ALA A 107 3.23 7.73 1.81
C ALA A 107 3.02 6.57 0.82
N SER A 108 1.87 5.89 0.89
CA SER A 108 1.52 4.82 -0.04
C SER A 108 1.42 5.33 -1.48
N CYS A 109 0.86 6.52 -1.69
CA CYS A 109 0.76 7.15 -3.01
C CYS A 109 2.15 7.47 -3.59
N ILE A 110 3.06 8.05 -2.78
CA ILE A 110 4.43 8.34 -3.19
C ILE A 110 5.16 7.07 -3.61
N VAL A 111 5.09 6.00 -2.80
CA VAL A 111 5.73 4.72 -3.11
C VAL A 111 5.08 4.06 -4.34
N CYS A 112 3.75 4.04 -4.40
CA CYS A 112 2.99 3.44 -5.50
C CYS A 112 3.27 4.14 -6.83
N MET A 113 3.32 5.47 -6.87
CA MET A 113 3.64 6.21 -8.09
C MET A 113 5.13 6.12 -8.42
N GLY A 114 6.00 6.23 -7.40
CA GLY A 114 7.45 6.14 -7.57
C GLY A 114 7.93 4.81 -8.13
N VAL A 115 7.23 3.71 -7.84
CA VAL A 115 7.54 2.37 -8.39
C VAL A 115 6.66 2.01 -9.57
N GLY A 116 5.35 2.24 -9.47
CA GLY A 116 4.36 1.81 -10.46
C GLY A 116 4.45 2.56 -11.79
N VAL A 117 4.76 3.87 -11.76
CA VAL A 117 4.90 4.66 -13.00
C VAL A 117 6.13 4.21 -13.80
N PRO A 118 7.36 4.13 -13.23
CA PRO A 118 8.52 3.60 -13.96
C PRO A 118 8.30 2.18 -14.51
N LEU A 119 7.68 1.30 -13.71
CA LEU A 119 7.41 -0.06 -14.14
C LEU A 119 6.37 -0.11 -15.28
N GLY A 120 5.35 0.75 -15.23
CA GLY A 120 4.36 0.93 -16.30
C GLY A 120 4.97 1.48 -17.59
N ILE A 121 5.86 2.48 -17.50
CA ILE A 121 6.63 3.01 -18.65
C ILE A 121 7.45 1.89 -19.29
N TYR A 122 8.16 1.10 -18.49
CA TYR A 122 8.98 0.01 -18.98
C TYR A 122 8.12 -1.09 -19.65
N ALA A 123 6.98 -1.42 -19.05
CA ALA A 123 6.04 -2.41 -19.58
C ALA A 123 5.41 -1.98 -20.91
N ALA A 124 5.15 -0.69 -21.12
CA ALA A 124 4.64 -0.15 -22.37
C ALA A 124 5.58 -0.44 -23.56
N HIS A 125 6.89 -0.37 -23.33
CA HIS A 125 7.89 -0.62 -24.36
C HIS A 125 8.15 -2.13 -24.57
N HIS A 126 7.87 -2.98 -23.57
CA HIS A 126 8.19 -4.40 -23.59
C HIS A 126 6.95 -5.29 -23.43
N ARG A 127 6.28 -5.59 -24.55
CA ARG A 127 5.04 -6.40 -24.55
C ARG A 127 5.20 -7.81 -23.97
N ARG A 128 6.40 -8.40 -24.01
CA ARG A 128 6.68 -9.69 -23.35
C ARG A 128 6.75 -9.54 -21.82
N PHE A 129 7.39 -8.47 -21.34
CA PHE A 129 7.46 -8.16 -19.93
C PHE A 129 6.06 -7.88 -19.36
N TYR A 130 5.24 -7.07 -20.05
CA TYR A 130 3.87 -6.80 -19.60
C TYR A 130 3.04 -8.09 -19.47
N ARG A 131 3.11 -9.01 -20.45
CA ARG A 131 2.42 -10.30 -20.36
C ARG A 131 2.89 -11.16 -19.17
N ALA A 132 4.19 -11.15 -18.86
CA ALA A 132 4.73 -11.87 -17.71
C ALA A 132 4.33 -11.23 -16.37
N LEU A 133 4.19 -9.89 -16.34
CA LEU A 133 3.81 -9.13 -15.16
C LEU A 133 2.30 -9.23 -14.87
N THR A 134 1.46 -9.32 -15.91
CA THR A 134 -0.02 -9.37 -15.82
C THR A 134 -0.54 -10.35 -14.75
N PRO A 135 -0.12 -11.63 -14.68
CA PRO A 135 -0.64 -12.55 -13.66
C PRO A 135 -0.31 -12.12 -12.22
N VAL A 136 0.83 -11.47 -12.01
CA VAL A 136 1.18 -10.92 -10.69
C VAL A 136 0.25 -9.76 -10.35
N LEU A 137 -0.01 -8.87 -11.30
CA LEU A 137 -0.95 -7.76 -11.12
C LEU A 137 -2.37 -8.25 -10.85
N ASP A 138 -2.81 -9.32 -11.53
CA ASP A 138 -4.10 -9.94 -11.29
C ASP A 138 -4.18 -10.54 -9.88
N LEU A 139 -3.11 -11.21 -9.42
CA LEU A 139 -3.03 -11.76 -8.06
C LEU A 139 -3.12 -10.66 -6.99
N MET A 140 -2.38 -9.58 -7.18
CA MET A 140 -2.36 -8.43 -6.25
C MET A 140 -3.75 -7.77 -6.10
N GLN A 141 -4.59 -7.81 -7.15
CA GLN A 141 -5.93 -7.22 -7.13
C GLN A 141 -7.03 -8.18 -6.66
N THR A 142 -6.81 -9.49 -6.75
CA THR A 142 -7.85 -10.50 -6.50
C THR A 142 -7.71 -11.20 -5.16
N LEU A 143 -6.51 -11.26 -4.57
CA LEU A 143 -6.33 -11.83 -3.25
C LEU A 143 -6.95 -10.92 -2.16
N PRO A 144 -7.75 -11.47 -1.25
CA PRO A 144 -8.24 -10.73 -0.10
C PRO A 144 -7.07 -10.18 0.73
N VAL A 145 -7.23 -8.96 1.25
CA VAL A 145 -6.18 -8.25 2.02
C VAL A 145 -5.59 -9.11 3.13
N PHE A 146 -6.43 -9.87 3.84
CA PHE A 146 -6.02 -10.74 4.94
C PHE A 146 -4.99 -11.81 4.55
N VAL A 147 -5.01 -12.29 3.30
CA VAL A 147 -4.12 -13.37 2.85
C VAL A 147 -2.67 -12.91 2.81
N TYR A 148 -2.41 -11.71 2.30
CA TYR A 148 -1.05 -11.17 2.23
C TYR A 148 -0.69 -10.30 3.45
N LEU A 149 -1.67 -9.80 4.20
CA LEU A 149 -1.40 -9.01 5.40
C LEU A 149 -0.63 -9.82 6.46
N ILE A 150 -0.96 -11.10 6.65
CA ILE A 150 -0.27 -11.96 7.63
C ILE A 150 1.24 -12.08 7.33
N PRO A 151 1.67 -12.49 6.12
CA PRO A 151 3.08 -12.47 5.74
C PRO A 151 3.76 -11.12 5.95
N VAL A 152 3.10 -10.01 5.57
CA VAL A 152 3.65 -8.66 5.70
C VAL A 152 3.87 -8.29 7.18
N LEU A 153 2.93 -8.66 8.07
CA LEU A 153 3.08 -8.44 9.51
C LEU A 153 4.20 -9.28 10.13
N VAL A 154 4.45 -10.47 9.60
CA VAL A 154 5.58 -11.31 10.05
C VAL A 154 6.91 -10.68 9.62
N LEU A 155 6.99 -10.14 8.39
CA LEU A 155 8.20 -9.51 7.86
C LEU A 155 8.54 -8.17 8.50
N PHE A 156 7.55 -7.29 8.66
CA PHE A 156 7.74 -5.90 9.05
C PHE A 156 7.20 -5.58 10.45
N GLY A 157 6.77 -6.60 11.19
CA GLY A 157 6.18 -6.45 12.52
C GLY A 157 4.83 -5.73 12.54
N LEU A 158 4.46 -5.21 13.71
CA LEU A 158 3.24 -4.43 13.90
C LEU A 158 3.52 -2.94 13.72
N GLY A 159 2.62 -2.21 13.05
CA GLY A 159 2.68 -0.75 12.99
C GLY A 159 2.11 -0.18 11.69
N MET A 160 2.58 1.01 11.33
CA MET A 160 2.14 1.73 10.13
C MET A 160 2.73 1.16 8.83
N VAL A 161 3.93 0.58 8.87
CA VAL A 161 4.62 0.04 7.68
C VAL A 161 3.82 -1.09 7.00
N PRO A 162 3.32 -2.12 7.71
CA PRO A 162 2.46 -3.14 7.10
C PRO A 162 1.23 -2.58 6.39
N GLY A 163 0.57 -1.57 6.99
CA GLY A 163 -0.58 -0.90 6.39
C GLY A 163 -0.23 -0.17 5.09
N LEU A 164 0.93 0.49 5.06
CA LEU A 164 1.47 1.10 3.84
C LEU A 164 1.75 0.04 2.77
N VAL A 165 2.47 -1.03 3.12
CA VAL A 165 2.82 -2.10 2.18
C VAL A 165 1.57 -2.76 1.60
N ALA A 166 0.58 -3.05 2.44
CA ALA A 166 -0.70 -3.59 2.00
C ALA A 166 -1.42 -2.68 1.01
N THR A 167 -1.47 -1.38 1.31
CA THR A 167 -2.08 -0.37 0.43
C THR A 167 -1.34 -0.26 -0.90
N VAL A 168 -0.01 -0.32 -0.87
CA VAL A 168 0.84 -0.31 -2.08
C VAL A 168 0.59 -1.55 -2.93
N ILE A 169 0.56 -2.75 -2.34
CA ILE A 169 0.26 -4.00 -3.08
C ILE A 169 -1.11 -3.89 -3.76
N PHE A 170 -2.11 -3.35 -3.08
CA PHE A 170 -3.44 -3.20 -3.63
C PHE A 170 -3.53 -2.14 -4.75
N ALA A 171 -2.86 -0.99 -4.58
CA ALA A 171 -3.00 0.15 -5.48
C ALA A 171 -2.05 0.12 -6.69
N MET A 172 -0.88 -0.51 -6.56
CA MET A 172 0.17 -0.53 -7.60
C MET A 172 -0.28 -1.12 -8.94
N PRO A 173 -1.11 -2.18 -9.00
CA PRO A 173 -1.57 -2.71 -10.29
C PRO A 173 -2.32 -1.69 -11.13
N ALA A 174 -3.11 -0.80 -10.51
CA ALA A 174 -3.82 0.25 -11.22
C ALA A 174 -2.85 1.31 -11.79
N SER A 175 -1.86 1.74 -11.01
CA SER A 175 -0.87 2.73 -11.48
C SER A 175 -0.04 2.18 -12.64
N ILE A 176 0.37 0.91 -12.59
CA ILE A 176 1.13 0.27 -13.68
C ILE A 176 0.29 0.16 -14.95
N ARG A 177 -0.94 -0.36 -14.86
CA ARG A 177 -1.80 -0.60 -16.03
C ARG A 177 -2.22 0.69 -16.72
N LEU A 178 -2.61 1.71 -15.95
CA LEU A 178 -3.00 3.01 -16.51
C LEU A 178 -1.81 3.71 -17.17
N THR A 179 -0.61 3.57 -16.58
CA THR A 179 0.62 4.13 -17.18
C THR A 179 1.00 3.37 -18.46
N GLU A 180 0.92 2.03 -18.48
CA GLU A 180 1.19 1.23 -19.68
C GLU A 180 0.25 1.61 -20.81
N LEU A 181 -1.06 1.65 -20.52
CA LEU A 181 -2.08 1.98 -21.50
C LEU A 181 -1.90 3.40 -22.04
N GLY A 182 -1.65 4.37 -21.17
CA GLY A 182 -1.50 5.77 -21.55
C GLY A 182 -0.24 6.09 -22.36
N ILE A 183 0.82 5.28 -22.25
CA ILE A 183 2.04 5.45 -23.05
C ILE A 183 1.94 4.71 -24.39
N ARG A 184 1.15 3.64 -24.42
CA ARG A 184 0.98 2.81 -25.62
C ARG A 184 -0.08 3.37 -26.58
N SER A 185 -1.05 4.14 -26.07
CA SER A 185 -2.08 4.84 -26.87
C SER A 185 -1.50 6.05 -27.60
#